data_AF-A0A1G5B9G7-F1
#
_entry.id   AF-A0A1G5B9G7-F1
#
_cell.length_a   1.000
_cell.length_b   1.000
_cell.length_c   1.000
_cell.angle_alpha   90.00
_cell.angle_beta   90.00
_cell.angle_gamma   90.00
#
_symmetry.space_group_name_H-M   'P 1'
#
loop_
_entity.id
_entity.type
_entity.pdbx_description
1 polymer ?
#
loop_
_entity_poly.entity_id
_entity_poly.type
_entity_poly.pdbx_seq_one_letter_code
_entity_poly.pdbx_strand_id
1 'polypeptide(L)'
;MDTDYLDVDDLDGDGIPDSVDLDDDNDGIIDTVEDANNDGDNNPFTDPTDTDNDGIPDFQDQDSDNDSIPDNVESQPSVGYTTPSGLDDNNDGLDDAYAPNGITPVNTDGVDVPDYLDGDSDNDGISDILKLLTSTMMVYQMSLSRMLI
;
A
#
# COMPACT_ATOMS: atom_id res chain seq x y z
N MET A 1 -26.96 -4.16 -11.30
CA MET A 1 -26.04 -3.03 -11.09
C MET A 1 -26.83 -2.04 -10.28
N ASP A 2 -26.90 -2.33 -8.98
CA ASP A 2 -27.33 -1.34 -8.01
C ASP A 2 -26.16 -0.35 -7.90
N THR A 3 -26.46 0.93 -8.02
CA THR A 3 -25.45 1.99 -7.98
C THR A 3 -25.74 2.78 -6.72
N ASP A 4 -25.30 2.25 -5.59
CA ASP A 4 -25.19 3.04 -4.36
C ASP A 4 -23.71 3.37 -4.17
N TYR A 5 -23.37 4.62 -4.41
CA TYR A 5 -22.00 5.17 -4.31
C TYR A 5 -21.64 5.47 -2.83
N LEU A 6 -22.29 4.76 -1.92
CA LEU A 6 -22.22 4.87 -0.46
C LEU A 6 -22.46 3.49 0.15
N ASP A 7 -21.94 2.43 -0.47
CA ASP A 7 -21.77 1.21 0.31
C ASP A 7 -20.67 1.54 1.31
N VAL A 8 -21.06 1.71 2.56
CA VAL A 8 -20.17 2.05 3.68
C VAL A 8 -19.42 0.81 4.17
N ASP A 9 -19.59 -0.32 3.48
CA ASP A 9 -19.13 -1.65 3.82
C ASP A 9 -18.49 -2.37 2.59
N ASP A 10 -17.98 -1.62 1.58
CA ASP A 10 -17.25 -2.10 0.37
C ASP A 10 -16.32 -0.94 -0.11
N LEU A 11 -15.16 -0.82 0.54
CA LEU A 11 -14.27 0.33 0.46
C LEU A 11 -13.55 0.44 -0.90
N ASP A 12 -13.02 -0.66 -1.42
CA ASP A 12 -12.29 -0.70 -2.69
C ASP A 12 -13.22 -0.82 -3.92
N GLY A 13 -14.48 -1.21 -3.72
CA GLY A 13 -15.51 -1.34 -4.74
C GLY A 13 -15.36 -2.56 -5.63
N ASP A 14 -14.71 -3.63 -5.17
CA ASP A 14 -14.55 -4.88 -5.91
C ASP A 14 -15.81 -5.78 -5.85
N GLY A 15 -16.72 -5.48 -4.92
CA GLY A 15 -17.98 -6.17 -4.70
C GLY A 15 -17.94 -7.27 -3.64
N ILE A 16 -16.85 -7.39 -2.89
CA ILE A 16 -16.71 -8.14 -1.65
C ILE A 16 -16.91 -7.17 -0.48
N PRO A 17 -17.80 -7.48 0.50
CA PRO A 17 -18.00 -6.57 1.61
C PRO A 17 -16.82 -6.60 2.60
N ASP A 18 -16.37 -5.44 3.10
CA ASP A 18 -15.24 -5.25 4.05
C ASP A 18 -15.24 -6.29 5.19
N SER A 19 -16.42 -6.60 5.74
CA SER A 19 -16.58 -7.57 6.83
C SER A 19 -16.10 -9.01 6.54
N VAL A 20 -15.88 -9.34 5.27
CA VAL A 20 -15.41 -10.65 4.78
C VAL A 20 -14.29 -10.54 3.75
N ASP A 21 -13.86 -9.33 3.42
CA ASP A 21 -12.67 -9.08 2.62
C ASP A 21 -11.42 -9.49 3.41
N LEU A 22 -10.33 -9.76 2.72
CA LEU A 22 -9.01 -9.99 3.32
C LEU A 22 -8.07 -8.79 3.17
N ASP A 23 -8.42 -7.83 2.32
CA ASP A 23 -7.62 -6.71 1.83
C ASP A 23 -8.59 -5.56 1.46
N ASP A 24 -9.14 -4.90 2.48
CA ASP A 24 -10.26 -3.93 2.39
C ASP A 24 -10.00 -2.77 1.41
N ASP A 25 -8.74 -2.42 1.13
CA ASP A 25 -8.37 -1.32 0.24
C ASP A 25 -7.63 -1.76 -1.05
N ASN A 26 -7.37 -3.07 -1.18
CA ASN A 26 -6.83 -3.76 -2.35
C ASN A 26 -5.45 -3.25 -2.79
N ASP A 27 -4.63 -2.88 -1.81
CA ASP A 27 -3.24 -2.53 -1.99
C ASP A 27 -2.35 -3.80 -2.09
N GLY A 28 -2.86 -4.95 -1.64
CA GLY A 28 -2.19 -6.25 -1.68
C GLY A 28 -1.57 -6.68 -0.36
N ILE A 29 -1.58 -5.83 0.67
CA ILE A 29 -1.28 -6.15 2.06
C ILE A 29 -2.61 -6.56 2.71
N ILE A 30 -2.61 -7.64 3.48
CA ILE A 30 -3.86 -8.12 4.10
C ILE A 30 -4.13 -7.33 5.38
N ASP A 31 -5.40 -7.07 5.74
CA ASP A 31 -5.76 -6.19 6.87
C ASP A 31 -5.06 -6.57 8.18
N THR A 32 -4.91 -7.87 8.40
CA THR A 32 -4.28 -8.42 9.62
C THR A 32 -2.78 -8.17 9.72
N VAL A 33 -2.12 -7.79 8.62
CA VAL A 33 -0.70 -7.40 8.56
C VAL A 33 -0.54 -5.92 8.85
N GLU A 34 -1.51 -5.10 8.49
CA GLU A 34 -1.49 -3.64 8.70
C GLU A 34 -1.89 -3.24 10.11
N ASP A 35 -2.61 -4.12 10.83
CA ASP A 35 -2.80 -3.97 12.26
C ASP A 35 -1.50 -4.29 13.04
N ALA A 36 -0.87 -3.25 13.59
CA ALA A 36 0.24 -3.38 14.54
C ALA A 36 -0.14 -4.14 15.83
N ASN A 37 -1.45 -4.34 16.07
CA ASN A 37 -2.02 -5.18 17.12
C ASN A 37 -1.53 -4.74 18.51
N ASN A 38 -1.56 -3.43 18.73
CA ASN A 38 -1.10 -2.81 19.98
C ASN A 38 -1.98 -3.18 21.18
N ASP A 39 -3.24 -3.55 20.94
CA ASP A 39 -4.20 -3.98 21.96
C ASP A 39 -4.15 -5.51 22.24
N GLY A 40 -3.55 -6.29 21.33
CA GLY A 40 -3.23 -7.70 21.49
C GLY A 40 -4.36 -8.68 21.15
N ASP A 41 -5.39 -8.26 20.41
CA ASP A 41 -6.50 -9.15 20.02
C ASP A 41 -6.42 -9.71 18.58
N ASN A 42 -5.49 -9.22 17.75
CA ASN A 42 -5.28 -9.59 16.35
C ASN A 42 -6.54 -9.36 15.49
N ASN A 43 -7.20 -8.24 15.71
CA ASN A 43 -8.39 -7.86 14.98
C ASN A 43 -8.25 -6.40 14.50
N PRO A 44 -8.08 -6.16 13.19
CA PRO A 44 -7.87 -4.81 12.66
C PRO A 44 -9.05 -3.88 12.94
N PHE A 45 -10.26 -4.42 13.14
CA PHE A 45 -11.47 -3.65 13.43
C PHE A 45 -11.58 -3.12 14.88
N THR A 46 -10.60 -3.39 15.75
CA THR A 46 -10.58 -2.95 17.15
C THR A 46 -9.29 -2.25 17.50
N ASP A 47 -9.39 -0.96 17.87
CA ASP A 47 -8.23 -0.08 18.09
C ASP A 47 -7.24 -0.12 16.90
N PRO A 48 -7.74 0.15 15.67
CA PRO A 48 -6.96 0.03 14.46
C PRO A 48 -5.69 0.88 14.49
N THR A 49 -4.68 0.42 13.77
CA THR A 49 -3.52 1.25 13.45
C THR A 49 -3.93 2.29 12.40
N ASP A 50 -3.49 3.52 12.62
CA ASP A 50 -3.72 4.71 11.79
C ASP A 50 -2.43 5.51 11.88
N THR A 51 -1.52 5.24 10.94
CA THR A 51 -0.11 5.66 11.00
C THR A 51 0.01 7.16 10.81
N ASP A 52 -0.71 7.73 9.86
CA ASP A 52 -0.65 9.16 9.54
C ASP A 52 -1.63 10.03 10.36
N ASN A 53 -2.59 9.41 11.06
CA ASN A 53 -3.61 10.03 11.90
C ASN A 53 -4.62 10.89 11.13
N ASP A 54 -4.97 10.54 9.89
CA ASP A 54 -6.02 11.21 9.13
C ASP A 54 -7.44 10.73 9.46
N GLY A 55 -7.54 9.60 10.17
CA GLY A 55 -8.77 8.97 10.61
C GLY A 55 -9.28 7.85 9.71
N ILE A 56 -8.52 7.46 8.69
CA ILE A 56 -8.66 6.22 7.93
C ILE A 56 -7.64 5.21 8.52
N PRO A 57 -8.07 4.03 8.98
CA PRO A 57 -7.15 2.97 9.39
C PRO A 57 -6.21 2.53 8.28
N ASP A 58 -5.01 2.05 8.62
CA ASP A 58 -4.00 1.57 7.63
C ASP A 58 -4.61 0.51 6.68
N PHE A 59 -5.33 -0.49 7.21
CA PHE A 59 -6.01 -1.51 6.39
C PHE A 59 -7.15 -0.99 5.49
N GLN A 60 -7.42 0.31 5.52
CA GLN A 60 -8.42 1.00 4.72
C GLN A 60 -7.80 2.19 3.94
N ASP A 61 -6.47 2.30 3.92
CA ASP A 61 -5.75 3.43 3.34
C ASP A 61 -4.61 2.97 2.42
N GLN A 62 -4.75 3.29 1.12
CA GLN A 62 -3.80 2.88 0.08
C GLN A 62 -2.42 3.59 0.14
N ASP A 63 -2.24 4.51 1.09
CA ASP A 63 -1.06 5.37 1.33
C ASP A 63 -0.98 5.66 2.84
N SER A 64 -0.74 4.62 3.65
CA SER A 64 -0.87 4.61 5.11
C SER A 64 -0.03 5.65 5.86
N ASP A 65 1.06 6.15 5.27
CA ASP A 65 1.89 7.22 5.86
C ASP A 65 1.73 8.58 5.15
N ASN A 66 0.86 8.63 4.13
CA ASN A 66 0.42 9.79 3.37
C ASN A 66 1.60 10.57 2.74
N ASP A 67 2.62 9.85 2.28
CA ASP A 67 3.81 10.40 1.64
C ASP A 67 3.64 10.58 0.11
N SER A 68 2.50 10.17 -0.45
CA SER A 68 2.17 10.19 -1.88
C SER A 68 2.78 9.06 -2.72
N ILE A 69 3.34 8.04 -2.08
CA ILE A 69 3.71 6.77 -2.71
C ILE A 69 2.71 5.72 -2.19
N PRO A 70 2.08 4.91 -3.06
CA PRO A 70 1.12 3.93 -2.58
C PRO A 70 1.80 2.75 -1.89
N ASP A 71 1.12 2.20 -0.88
CA ASP A 71 1.61 1.10 -0.04
C ASP A 71 2.00 -0.14 -0.85
N ASN A 72 1.23 -0.45 -1.90
CA ASN A 72 1.53 -1.54 -2.81
C ASN A 72 2.90 -1.43 -3.52
N VAL A 73 3.39 -0.21 -3.72
CA VAL A 73 4.68 0.10 -4.34
C VAL A 73 5.80 -0.06 -3.32
N GLU A 74 5.58 0.42 -2.11
CA GLU A 74 6.60 0.46 -1.05
C GLU A 74 6.76 -0.86 -0.33
N SER A 75 5.67 -1.62 -0.17
CA SER A 75 5.68 -2.95 0.40
C SER A 75 6.41 -3.99 -0.45
N GLN A 76 6.90 -3.64 -1.64
CA GLN A 76 7.59 -4.54 -2.56
C GLN A 76 8.98 -4.05 -2.97
N PRO A 77 9.92 -4.97 -3.26
CA PRO A 77 11.21 -4.58 -3.83
C PRO A 77 11.02 -4.10 -5.28
N SER A 78 11.73 -3.03 -5.68
CA SER A 78 11.66 -2.51 -7.06
C SER A 78 12.06 -3.56 -8.12
N VAL A 79 12.92 -4.51 -7.73
CA VAL A 79 13.26 -5.67 -8.58
C VAL A 79 12.34 -6.83 -8.22
N GLY A 80 11.45 -7.17 -9.15
CA GLY A 80 10.49 -8.26 -8.94
C GLY A 80 9.13 -7.79 -8.46
N TYR A 81 8.87 -6.48 -8.47
CA TYR A 81 7.55 -5.88 -8.29
C TYR A 81 6.47 -6.67 -9.05
N THR A 82 5.43 -7.04 -8.32
CA THR A 82 4.25 -7.73 -8.81
C THR A 82 3.12 -6.71 -8.89
N THR A 83 2.57 -6.52 -10.10
CA THR A 83 1.40 -5.67 -10.32
C THR A 83 0.13 -6.43 -9.97
N PRO A 84 -0.94 -5.76 -9.47
CA PRO A 84 -2.27 -6.36 -9.36
C PRO A 84 -2.72 -6.93 -10.70
N SER A 85 -3.42 -8.07 -10.68
CA SER A 85 -3.97 -8.70 -11.87
C SER A 85 -5.37 -8.20 -12.23
N GLY A 86 -6.08 -7.62 -11.26
CA GLY A 86 -7.50 -7.28 -11.31
C GLY A 86 -8.40 -8.52 -11.35
N LEU A 87 -7.91 -9.66 -10.86
CA LEU A 87 -8.63 -10.93 -10.79
C LEU A 87 -8.68 -11.40 -9.34
N ASP A 88 -9.84 -11.93 -8.97
CA ASP A 88 -10.08 -12.64 -7.72
C ASP A 88 -10.96 -13.86 -8.04
N ASP A 89 -10.32 -14.99 -8.37
CA ASP A 89 -11.00 -16.21 -8.79
C ASP A 89 -11.70 -16.93 -7.61
N ASN A 90 -11.27 -16.68 -6.37
CA ASN A 90 -11.79 -17.29 -5.13
C ASN A 90 -12.81 -16.42 -4.38
N ASN A 91 -12.99 -15.16 -4.76
CA ASN A 91 -13.89 -14.20 -4.12
C ASN A 91 -13.55 -14.03 -2.63
N ASP A 92 -12.27 -13.88 -2.31
CA ASP A 92 -11.81 -13.54 -0.96
C ASP A 92 -11.20 -12.13 -0.84
N GLY A 93 -11.39 -11.29 -1.86
CA GLY A 93 -11.03 -9.86 -1.85
C GLY A 93 -9.55 -9.58 -2.11
N LEU A 94 -8.68 -10.55 -1.83
CA LEU A 94 -7.27 -10.47 -2.19
C LEU A 94 -7.03 -10.77 -3.68
N ASP A 95 -6.33 -9.87 -4.39
CA ASP A 95 -5.95 -10.10 -5.80
C ASP A 95 -5.13 -11.40 -5.99
N ASP A 96 -5.48 -12.17 -7.03
CA ASP A 96 -4.83 -13.43 -7.40
C ASP A 96 -3.31 -13.31 -7.61
N ALA A 97 -2.80 -12.11 -7.91
CA ALA A 97 -1.37 -11.82 -8.02
C ALA A 97 -0.63 -11.90 -6.68
N TYR A 98 -1.35 -11.67 -5.58
CA TYR A 98 -0.84 -11.65 -4.21
C TYR A 98 -1.28 -12.89 -3.40
N ALA A 99 -2.20 -13.67 -3.95
CA ALA A 99 -2.66 -14.91 -3.34
C ALA A 99 -1.54 -15.95 -3.08
N PRO A 100 -1.64 -16.75 -2.00
CA PRO A 100 -2.75 -16.80 -1.04
C PRO A 100 -2.47 -16.05 0.28
N ASN A 101 -1.39 -15.26 0.37
CA ASN A 101 -0.95 -14.70 1.67
C ASN A 101 -0.75 -13.17 1.63
N GLY A 102 -1.07 -12.52 0.53
CA GLY A 102 -0.75 -11.11 0.31
C GLY A 102 0.74 -10.86 0.10
N ILE A 103 1.06 -9.58 0.03
CA ILE A 103 2.41 -9.06 0.07
C ILE A 103 2.94 -9.24 1.50
N THR A 104 4.21 -9.63 1.60
CA THR A 104 4.95 -9.48 2.87
C THR A 104 5.72 -8.18 2.76
N PRO A 105 5.35 -7.11 3.51
CA PRO A 105 5.97 -5.81 3.39
C PRO A 105 7.49 -5.89 3.55
N VAL A 106 8.20 -5.23 2.65
CA VAL A 106 9.65 -5.10 2.78
C VAL A 106 9.99 -4.08 3.86
N ASN A 107 11.19 -4.26 4.42
CA ASN A 107 11.84 -3.27 5.26
C ASN A 107 13.28 -3.19 4.75
N THR A 108 13.61 -2.13 4.02
CA THR A 108 14.83 -2.00 3.22
C THR A 108 16.06 -1.83 4.08
N ASP A 109 15.97 -1.11 5.20
CA ASP A 109 17.09 -0.87 6.10
C ASP A 109 17.18 -1.86 7.28
N GLY A 110 16.05 -2.50 7.63
CA GLY A 110 15.87 -3.47 8.69
C GLY A 110 15.91 -2.92 10.11
N VAL A 111 15.63 -1.63 10.33
CA VAL A 111 15.80 -0.95 11.63
C VAL A 111 14.48 -0.64 12.31
N ASP A 112 13.54 -0.02 11.60
CA ASP A 112 12.27 0.50 12.11
C ASP A 112 11.06 -0.19 11.45
N VAL A 113 10.04 0.56 11.03
CA VAL A 113 8.77 0.04 10.50
C VAL A 113 8.97 -0.43 9.05
N PRO A 114 8.01 -1.18 8.45
CA PRO A 114 8.08 -1.51 7.03
C PRO A 114 8.11 -0.27 6.13
N ASP A 115 8.59 -0.44 4.90
CA ASP A 115 8.85 0.66 3.97
C ASP A 115 7.59 1.51 3.69
N TYR A 116 6.40 0.90 3.59
CA TYR A 116 5.13 1.63 3.37
C TYR A 116 4.69 2.50 4.56
N LEU A 117 5.36 2.39 5.71
CA LEU A 117 5.15 3.24 6.88
C LEU A 117 6.39 4.11 7.20
N ASP A 118 7.43 4.04 6.37
CA ASP A 118 8.71 4.70 6.57
C ASP A 118 9.09 5.58 5.38
N GLY A 119 8.75 6.87 5.50
CA GLY A 119 9.11 7.88 4.49
C GLY A 119 10.62 8.16 4.28
N ASP A 120 11.55 7.42 4.91
CA ASP A 120 12.95 7.26 4.46
C ASP A 120 13.40 5.79 4.54
N SER A 121 12.81 4.91 3.72
CA SER A 121 12.92 3.44 3.72
C SER A 121 14.36 2.86 3.76
N ASP A 122 15.37 3.58 3.26
CA ASP A 122 16.77 3.14 3.29
C ASP A 122 17.65 3.90 4.29
N ASN A 123 17.03 4.81 5.06
CA ASN A 123 17.59 5.65 6.10
C ASN A 123 18.89 6.37 5.67
N ASP A 124 18.95 6.79 4.40
CA ASP A 124 20.09 7.49 3.81
C ASP A 124 20.04 9.03 4.01
N GLY A 125 18.96 9.53 4.57
CA GLY A 125 18.70 10.94 4.85
C GLY A 125 18.00 11.68 3.70
N ILE A 126 17.49 10.95 2.69
CA ILE A 126 16.67 11.47 1.60
C ILE A 126 15.34 10.71 1.59
N SER A 127 14.26 11.38 2.00
CA SER A 127 12.91 10.79 1.96
C SER A 127 12.52 10.24 0.58
N ASP A 128 11.72 9.19 0.57
CA ASP A 128 11.39 8.41 -0.63
C ASP A 128 10.66 9.24 -1.69
N ILE A 129 9.72 10.09 -1.30
CA ILE A 129 9.12 11.07 -2.23
C ILE A 129 10.18 11.94 -2.92
N LEU A 130 11.26 12.33 -2.24
CA LEU A 130 12.34 13.10 -2.83
C LEU A 130 13.23 12.26 -3.74
N LYS A 131 13.47 10.98 -3.41
CA LYS A 131 14.15 10.01 -4.29
C LYS A 131 13.36 9.83 -5.60
N LEU A 132 12.03 9.71 -5.52
CA LEU A 132 11.13 9.57 -6.68
C LEU A 132 11.17 10.81 -7.59
N LEU A 133 11.06 12.01 -7.01
CA LEU A 133 11.07 13.27 -7.75
C LEU A 133 12.42 13.53 -8.42
N THR A 134 13.52 13.26 -7.73
CA THR A 134 14.87 13.49 -8.28
C THR A 134 15.22 12.48 -9.35
N SER A 135 14.79 11.22 -9.23
CA SER A 135 14.90 10.21 -10.29
C SER A 135 14.20 10.67 -11.57
N THR A 136 12.97 11.19 -11.45
CA THR A 136 12.16 11.67 -12.59
C THR A 136 12.75 12.93 -13.25
N MET A 137 13.28 13.88 -12.45
CA MET A 137 13.93 15.09 -12.98
C MET A 137 15.24 14.78 -13.72
N MET A 138 16.04 13.81 -13.26
CA MET A 138 17.27 13.39 -13.96
C MET A 138 16.94 12.81 -15.35
N VAL A 139 15.90 11.99 -15.47
CA VAL A 139 15.43 11.44 -16.75
C VAL A 139 14.97 12.56 -17.69
N TYR A 140 14.22 13.54 -17.18
CA TYR A 140 13.71 14.66 -17.99
C TYR A 140 14.84 15.57 -18.50
N GLN A 141 15.82 15.91 -17.64
CA GLN A 141 16.96 16.76 -18.03
C GLN A 141 17.93 16.05 -18.98
N MET A 142 18.10 14.73 -18.84
CA MET A 142 18.84 13.93 -19.82
C MET A 142 18.13 13.85 -21.17
N SER A 143 16.80 13.78 -21.18
CA SER A 143 15.97 13.78 -22.41
C SER A 143 16.02 15.13 -23.14
N LEU A 144 15.87 16.25 -22.42
CA LEU A 144 16.01 17.60 -22.99
C LEU A 144 17.41 17.89 -23.51
N SER A 145 18.45 17.44 -22.81
CA SER A 145 19.84 17.60 -23.25
C SER A 145 20.17 16.82 -24.53
N ARG A 146 19.43 15.74 -24.82
CA ARG A 146 19.57 14.96 -26.06
C ARG A 146 18.76 15.50 -27.24
N MET A 147 17.77 16.37 -27.00
CA MET A 147 16.95 16.99 -28.06
C MET A 147 17.51 18.35 -28.55
N LEU A 148 18.52 18.90 -27.86
CA LEU A 148 19.15 20.18 -28.20
C LEU A 148 20.47 20.09 -28.99
N ILE A 149 20.83 18.92 -29.52
CA ILE A 149 22.05 18.69 -30.32
C ILE A 149 21.67 18.15 -31.70
#